data_AF-A0A1G2EC30-F1
#
_entry.id   AF-A0A1G2EC30-F1
#
_cell.length_a   1.000
_cell.length_b   1.000
_cell.length_c   1.000
_cell.angle_alpha   90.00
_cell.angle_beta   90.00
_cell.angle_gamma   90.00
#
_symmetry.space_group_name_H-M   'P 1'
#
loop_
_entity.id
_entity.type
_entity.pdbx_description
1 polymer ?
#
loop_
_entity_poly.entity_id
_entity_poly.type
_entity_poly.pdbx_seq_one_letter_code
_entity_poly.pdbx_strand_id
1 'polypeptide(L)'
;MVMQEQRRPLLWLEERAMNLRELNPILREKFVQIALENSPWATIDLAEAKARISGFAPGESLEVARNTRWLAIIKRDYSKEELEDVVKKIMEE
;
A
#
# COMPACT_ATOMS: atom_id res chain seq x y z
N MET A 1 -12.05 20.31 -21.34
CA MET A 1 -11.16 19.20 -21.73
C MET A 1 -10.47 18.74 -20.45
N VAL A 2 -10.95 17.68 -19.81
CA VAL A 2 -10.32 17.16 -18.59
C VAL A 2 -8.99 16.57 -19.04
N MET A 3 -7.88 17.16 -18.62
CA MET A 3 -6.57 16.55 -18.83
C MET A 3 -6.66 15.16 -18.23
N GLN A 4 -6.54 14.12 -19.06
CA GLN A 4 -6.33 12.78 -18.54
C GLN A 4 -4.97 12.81 -17.85
N GLU A 5 -4.98 13.02 -16.53
CA GLU A 5 -3.85 12.68 -15.69
C GLU A 5 -3.45 11.26 -16.09
N GLN A 6 -2.25 11.10 -16.65
CA GLN A 6 -1.71 9.78 -16.99
C GLN A 6 -1.69 8.96 -15.71
N ARG A 7 -2.70 8.10 -15.53
CA ARG A 7 -2.75 7.16 -14.42
C ARG A 7 -1.51 6.28 -14.54
N ARG A 8 -0.71 6.22 -13.47
CA ARG A 8 0.46 5.33 -13.40
C ARG A 8 -0.02 3.90 -13.64
N PRO A 9 0.53 3.10 -14.56
CA PRO A 9 0.01 1.78 -14.89
C PRO A 9 -0.23 0.91 -13.64
N LEU A 10 -1.37 0.20 -13.59
CA LEU A 10 -1.76 -0.61 -12.43
C LEU A 10 -0.66 -1.60 -12.04
N LEU A 11 -0.10 -2.31 -13.03
CA LEU A 11 0.96 -3.28 -12.83
C LEU A 11 2.16 -2.71 -12.04
N TRP A 12 2.54 -1.46 -12.34
CA TRP A 12 3.66 -0.79 -11.67
C TRP A 12 3.36 -0.47 -10.21
N LEU A 13 2.11 -0.15 -9.89
CA LEU A 13 1.68 0.08 -8.51
C LEU A 13 1.54 -1.24 -7.75
N GLU A 14 0.99 -2.26 -8.41
CA GLU A 14 0.85 -3.61 -7.90
C GLU A 14 2.19 -4.18 -7.47
N GLU A 15 3.21 -4.18 -8.36
CA GLU A 15 4.55 -4.70 -8.06
C GLU A 15 5.15 -4.13 -6.77
N ARG A 16 4.88 -2.85 -6.46
CA ARG A 16 5.38 -2.21 -5.24
C ARG A 16 4.53 -2.52 -4.03
N ALA A 17 3.21 -2.56 -4.19
CA ALA A 17 2.29 -2.94 -3.11
C ALA A 17 2.52 -4.41 -2.69
N MET A 18 2.89 -5.27 -3.63
CA MET A 18 3.18 -6.69 -3.42
C MET A 18 4.31 -6.95 -2.41
N ASN A 19 5.24 -6.01 -2.22
CA ASN A 19 6.27 -6.13 -1.18
C ASN A 19 5.70 -6.24 0.25
N LEU A 20 4.43 -5.86 0.47
CA LEU A 20 3.75 -6.08 1.74
C LEU A 20 3.55 -7.58 2.05
N ARG A 21 3.56 -8.46 1.04
CA ARG A 21 3.45 -9.90 1.19
C ARG A 21 4.62 -10.51 1.98
N GLU A 22 5.80 -9.91 1.91
CA GLU A 22 6.99 -10.36 2.66
C GLU A 22 6.87 -10.11 4.18
N LEU A 23 5.93 -9.27 4.60
CA LEU A 23 5.67 -9.04 6.01
C LEU A 23 4.97 -10.25 6.62
N ASN A 24 5.21 -10.47 7.91
CA ASN A 24 4.43 -11.43 8.67
C ASN A 24 2.92 -11.10 8.58
N PRO A 25 2.02 -12.11 8.63
CA PRO A 25 0.60 -11.92 8.35
C PRO A 25 -0.08 -10.83 9.18
N ILE A 26 0.28 -10.70 10.47
CA ILE A 26 -0.31 -9.72 11.39
C ILE A 26 0.07 -8.29 10.98
N LEU A 27 1.32 -8.05 10.60
CA LEU A 27 1.75 -6.73 10.13
C LEU A 27 1.18 -6.43 8.75
N ARG A 28 1.18 -7.42 7.87
CA ARG A 28 0.60 -7.32 6.53
C ARG A 28 -0.84 -6.83 6.57
N GLU A 29 -1.69 -7.48 7.37
CA GLU A 29 -3.10 -7.08 7.56
C GLU A 29 -3.22 -5.64 8.05
N LYS A 30 -2.41 -5.23 9.03
CA LYS A 30 -2.43 -3.87 9.57
C LYS A 30 -2.04 -2.82 8.53
N PHE A 31 -1.05 -3.09 7.69
CA PHE A 31 -0.66 -2.16 6.64
C PHE A 31 -1.70 -2.08 5.52
N VAL A 32 -2.28 -3.22 5.12
CA VAL A 32 -3.42 -3.23 4.20
C VAL A 32 -4.57 -2.39 4.76
N GLN A 33 -4.93 -2.57 6.03
CA GLN A 33 -5.96 -1.77 6.69
C GLN A 33 -5.65 -0.26 6.66
N ILE A 34 -4.41 0.13 6.98
CA ILE A 34 -3.99 1.54 6.90
C ILE A 34 -4.20 2.10 5.49
N ALA A 35 -3.84 1.35 4.44
CA ALA A 35 -4.04 1.77 3.05
C ALA A 35 -5.53 1.90 2.70
N LEU A 36 -6.36 0.99 3.19
CA LEU A 36 -7.79 0.95 2.89
C LEU A 36 -8.56 2.08 3.60
N GLU A 37 -8.19 2.43 4.81
CA GLU A 37 -8.90 3.43 5.63
C GLU A 37 -8.46 4.86 5.35
N ASN A 38 -7.27 5.08 4.78
CA ASN A 38 -6.66 6.41 4.70
C ASN A 38 -6.44 6.90 3.26
N SER A 39 -6.11 8.20 3.13
CA SER A 39 -5.66 8.78 1.87
C SER A 39 -4.18 8.44 1.62
N PRO A 40 -3.70 8.42 0.36
CA PRO A 40 -2.29 8.15 0.06
C PRO A 40 -1.28 9.03 0.82
N TRP A 41 -1.66 10.25 1.18
CA TRP A 41 -0.81 11.16 1.94
C TRP A 41 -0.74 10.75 3.41
N ALA A 42 -1.90 10.54 4.06
CA ALA A 42 -1.96 10.10 5.45
C ALA A 42 -1.37 8.69 5.66
N THR A 43 -1.46 7.83 4.63
CA THR A 43 -0.91 6.47 4.67
C THR A 43 0.59 6.44 4.92
N ILE A 44 1.39 7.37 4.38
CA ILE A 44 2.84 7.38 4.63
C ILE A 44 3.13 7.54 6.12
N ASP A 45 2.60 8.58 6.75
CA ASP A 45 2.95 8.93 8.13
C ASP A 45 2.49 7.83 9.11
N LEU A 46 1.27 7.33 8.90
CA LEU A 46 0.69 6.27 9.73
C LEU A 46 1.42 4.93 9.58
N ALA A 47 1.75 4.54 8.35
CA ALA A 47 2.46 3.29 8.11
C ALA A 47 3.91 3.38 8.60
N GLU A 48 4.59 4.51 8.41
CA GLU A 48 5.96 4.67 8.92
C GLU A 48 5.98 4.61 10.45
N ALA A 49 5.08 5.33 11.13
CA ALA A 49 4.95 5.26 12.58
C ALA A 49 4.66 3.83 13.05
N LYS A 50 3.75 3.13 12.35
CA LYS A 50 3.41 1.75 12.69
C LYS A 50 4.58 0.79 12.50
N ALA A 51 5.37 0.95 11.44
CA ALA A 51 6.56 0.15 11.19
C ALA A 51 7.62 0.36 12.28
N ARG A 52 7.90 1.63 12.65
CA ARG A 52 8.83 1.93 13.75
C ARG A 52 8.41 1.31 15.08
N ILE A 53 7.13 1.43 15.44
CA ILE A 53 6.56 0.79 16.65
C ILE A 53 6.71 -0.74 16.59
N SER A 54 6.68 -1.31 15.39
CA SER A 54 6.83 -2.76 15.17
C SER A 54 8.29 -3.22 15.11
N GLY A 55 9.27 -2.34 15.31
CA GLY A 55 10.69 -2.67 15.42
C GLY A 55 11.51 -2.55 14.14
N PHE A 56 10.95 -1.99 13.06
CA PHE A 56 11.67 -1.79 11.80
C PHE A 56 12.72 -0.69 11.94
N ALA A 57 13.86 -0.83 11.27
CA ALA A 57 14.83 0.24 11.15
C ALA A 57 14.21 1.45 10.40
N PRO A 58 14.76 2.68 10.54
CA PRO A 58 14.19 3.86 9.88
C PRO A 58 14.06 3.72 8.36
N GLY A 59 15.04 3.09 7.69
CA GLY A 59 15.00 2.86 6.25
C GLY A 59 13.89 1.88 5.83
N GLU A 60 13.78 0.76 6.53
CA GLU A 60 12.76 -0.26 6.28
C GLU A 60 11.36 0.26 6.60
N SER A 61 11.24 1.09 7.65
CA SER A 61 9.97 1.73 8.02
C SER A 61 9.44 2.60 6.89
N LEU A 62 10.31 3.40 6.26
CA LEU A 62 9.96 4.25 5.14
C LEU A 62 9.61 3.43 3.89
N GLU A 63 10.30 2.30 3.67
CA GLU A 63 10.00 1.39 2.57
C GLU A 63 8.60 0.77 2.71
N VAL A 64 8.29 0.21 3.88
CA VAL A 64 6.95 -0.33 4.19
C VAL A 64 5.87 0.74 4.04
N ALA A 65 6.14 1.97 4.49
CA ALA A 65 5.22 3.09 4.34
C ALA A 65 4.94 3.44 2.88
N ARG A 66 5.97 3.42 2.03
CA ARG A 66 5.83 3.64 0.58
C ARG A 66 5.01 2.52 -0.08
N ASN A 67 5.30 1.26 0.25
CA ASN A 67 4.56 0.10 -0.25
C ASN A 67 3.07 0.19 0.12
N THR A 68 2.79 0.57 1.36
CA THR A 68 1.42 0.81 1.86
C THR A 68 0.74 1.94 1.10
N ARG A 69 1.45 3.04 0.80
CA ARG A 69 0.90 4.14 0.00
C ARG A 69 0.56 3.73 -1.42
N TRP A 70 1.31 2.84 -2.05
CA TRP A 70 0.99 2.39 -3.40
C TRP A 70 -0.37 1.68 -3.43
N LEU A 71 -0.68 0.87 -2.42
CA LEU A 71 -2.00 0.27 -2.26
C LEU A 71 -3.11 1.32 -2.06
N ALA A 72 -2.85 2.38 -1.29
CA ALA A 72 -3.81 3.48 -1.12
C ALA A 72 -4.05 4.28 -2.42
N ILE A 73 -3.03 4.38 -3.29
CA ILE A 73 -3.15 4.99 -4.62
C ILE A 73 -4.01 4.10 -5.53
N ILE A 74 -3.81 2.78 -5.49
CA ILE A 74 -4.65 1.83 -6.23
C ILE A 74 -6.11 2.03 -5.81
N LYS A 75 -6.41 2.03 -4.50
CA LYS A 75 -7.76 2.28 -3.99
C LYS A 75 -8.40 3.57 -4.52
N ARG A 76 -7.60 4.64 -4.69
CA ARG A 76 -8.09 5.95 -5.12
C ARG A 76 -8.31 6.03 -6.63
N ASP A 77 -7.40 5.45 -7.41
CA ASP A 77 -7.30 5.70 -8.86
C ASP A 77 -7.89 4.57 -9.72
N TYR A 78 -8.18 3.40 -9.12
CA TYR A 78 -8.61 2.18 -9.80
C TYR A 78 -9.97 1.68 -9.29
N SER A 79 -10.55 0.70 -10.00
CA SER A 79 -11.83 0.12 -9.65
C SER A 79 -11.75 -0.69 -8.36
N LYS A 80 -12.92 -0.98 -7.79
CA LYS A 80 -13.02 -1.82 -6.59
C LYS A 80 -12.51 -3.24 -6.87
N GLU A 81 -12.85 -3.78 -8.04
CA GLU A 81 -12.43 -5.11 -8.48
C GLU A 81 -10.90 -5.18 -8.63
N GLU A 82 -10.28 -4.17 -9.25
CA GLU A 82 -8.82 -4.10 -9.39
C GLU A 82 -8.11 -4.01 -8.02
N LEU A 83 -8.68 -3.24 -7.09
CA LEU A 83 -8.17 -3.17 -5.72
C LEU A 83 -8.30 -4.52 -5.00
N GLU A 84 -9.45 -5.17 -5.10
CA GLU A 84 -9.71 -6.48 -4.45
C GLU A 84 -8.74 -7.55 -4.95
N ASP A 85 -8.46 -7.58 -6.26
CA ASP A 85 -7.48 -8.48 -6.85
C ASP A 85 -6.07 -8.25 -6.29
N VAL A 86 -5.64 -6.99 -6.15
CA VAL A 86 -4.32 -6.66 -5.58
C VAL A 86 -4.26 -7.00 -4.10
N VAL A 87 -5.30 -6.68 -3.32
CA VAL A 87 -5.35 -7.03 -1.89
C VAL A 87 -5.30 -8.54 -1.72
N LYS A 88 -6.04 -9.31 -2.54
CA LYS A 88 -6.00 -10.77 -2.52
C LYS A 88 -4.59 -11.30 -2.78
N LYS A 89 -3.89 -10.81 -3.80
CA LYS A 89 -2.51 -11.22 -4.11
C LYS A 89 -1.51 -10.91 -2.98
N ILE A 90 -1.71 -9.81 -2.25
CA ILE A 90 -0.90 -9.46 -1.07
C ILE A 90 -1.20 -10.42 0.08
N MET A 91 -2.47 -10.75 0.31
CA MET A 91 -2.91 -11.57 1.44
C MET A 91 -2.70 -13.08 1.23
N GLU A 92 -2.63 -13.56 -0.01
CA GLU A 92 -2.30 -14.95 -0.35
C GLU A 92 -0.79 -15.22 -0.19
N GLU A 93 -0.45 -16.35 0.45
CA GLU A 93 0.93 -16.77 0.77
C GLU A 93 1.77 -17.14 -0.44
#